data_AF-A0A6I8NQS1-F1
#
_entry.id   AF-A0A6I8NQS1-F1
#
_cell.length_a   1.000
_cell.length_b   1.000
_cell.length_c   1.000
_cell.angle_alpha   90.00
_cell.angle_beta   90.00
_cell.angle_gamma   90.00
#
_symmetry.space_group_name_H-M   'P 1'
#
loop_
_entity.id
_entity.type
_entity.pdbx_description
1 polymer ?
#
loop_
_entity_poly.entity_id
_entity_poly.type
_entity_poly.pdbx_seq_one_letter_code
_entity_poly.pdbx_strand_id
1 'polypeptide(L)'
;MTPPGPAALRLTLALCLLTVARSHADHGPGLPEEEEERGDDTATVTTGEDEGDPEDLEVFYPTRQWQPLLPGRAVPAGSHVRLNLQTGEREAKLQDEEPGPHRPKERRQGPRLGKMDLGPGAYTSQDLKHALARFKEGLELGTPKDDQARRAEVRRRFRPIEELKREFEALNLHLETDLQIMVRLIDKFNSSGATLGDKVAALKDLEYYVHQVDNARDLLTFGGLQLVMGELNSTEPVLKEHAAFVLGAALSSNPKVQVEAIEGGALQKLLLLLATEQPLAVKKKALFALSSLLRHFPHAQLRFLKLGGLQALRNLARDEATRVLAVRVVTLLHDLLAEKLSAEEEASASEVGAEAREKAAQYARVPLVAGLVEQGWCAVVAGLLGRQPDHDPREKVLRALGLLLDFCRDAYRHDSGLGATLARLRDEYSRLAARERRRDRRDGDREVEEEEEEEEAGYFQEMLSTIRLLLRRLD
;
A
#
# COMPACT_ATOMS: atom_id res chain seq x y z
N MET A 1 68.97 3.17 46.54
CA MET A 1 68.57 2.48 45.30
C MET A 1 67.30 1.68 45.59
N THR A 2 66.19 2.19 45.03
CA THR A 2 64.89 1.56 44.67
C THR A 2 64.09 0.64 45.62
N PRO A 3 62.74 0.75 45.63
CA PRO A 3 61.80 0.27 46.66
C PRO A 3 60.93 -0.94 46.16
N PRO A 4 59.84 -1.35 46.84
CA PRO A 4 58.49 -0.76 46.67
C PRO A 4 57.70 -0.66 48.02
N GLY A 5 56.64 0.13 48.27
CA GLY A 5 55.53 0.66 47.45
C GLY A 5 54.20 0.15 48.07
N PRO A 6 53.37 0.98 48.76
CA PRO A 6 52.19 0.51 49.52
C PRO A 6 50.83 0.95 48.93
N ALA A 7 49.78 0.11 49.10
CA ALA A 7 48.33 0.41 49.23
C ALA A 7 47.56 -0.92 49.09
N ALA A 8 46.93 -1.57 50.10
CA ALA A 8 45.90 -1.17 51.07
C ALA A 8 44.63 -0.62 50.37
N LEU A 9 43.38 -1.04 50.63
CA LEU A 9 42.78 -2.01 51.55
C LEU A 9 41.32 -2.21 51.05
N ARG A 10 40.80 -3.43 51.18
CA ARG A 10 39.37 -3.77 50.98
C ARG A 10 38.56 -3.26 52.19
N LEU A 11 37.37 -2.71 51.98
CA LEU A 11 36.30 -2.74 52.99
C LEU A 11 34.91 -2.67 52.37
N THR A 12 34.08 -3.60 52.82
CA THR A 12 32.67 -3.89 52.52
C THR A 12 31.71 -2.97 53.27
N LEU A 13 30.51 -2.73 52.73
CA LEU A 13 29.28 -2.78 53.55
C LEU A 13 28.00 -2.96 52.70
N ALA A 14 27.14 -3.85 53.18
CA ALA A 14 25.83 -4.20 52.66
C ALA A 14 24.72 -3.64 53.58
N LEU A 15 23.48 -3.77 53.09
CA LEU A 15 22.18 -3.75 53.80
C LEU A 15 21.52 -2.40 54.14
N CYS A 16 20.34 -2.16 53.54
CA CYS A 16 19.07 -2.16 54.27
C CYS A 16 17.87 -2.13 53.30
N LEU A 17 16.96 -3.09 53.48
CA LEU A 17 15.62 -3.19 52.89
C LEU A 17 14.59 -2.89 53.99
N LEU A 18 13.39 -2.44 53.56
CA LEU A 18 12.04 -2.63 54.13
C LEU A 18 11.26 -1.42 54.73
N THR A 19 10.03 -1.30 54.20
CA THR A 19 8.75 -0.79 54.76
C THR A 19 8.58 0.73 54.87
N VAL A 20 7.50 1.36 54.39
CA VAL A 20 6.09 1.24 54.87
C VAL A 20 5.06 1.51 53.76
N ALA A 21 3.90 0.87 53.90
CA ALA A 21 2.72 0.96 53.05
C ALA A 21 1.65 1.95 53.56
N ARG A 22 0.75 2.33 52.63
CA ARG A 22 -0.70 2.62 52.75
C ARG A 22 -1.25 4.03 53.05
N SER A 23 -2.19 4.36 52.16
CA SER A 23 -3.47 5.08 52.29
C SER A 23 -3.51 6.59 52.50
N HIS A 24 -4.19 7.28 51.59
CA HIS A 24 -5.49 7.90 51.92
C HIS A 24 -6.37 8.03 50.67
N ALA A 25 -7.64 7.69 50.85
CA ALA A 25 -8.75 7.98 49.96
C ALA A 25 -9.46 9.26 50.43
N ASP A 26 -10.17 9.85 49.47
CA ASP A 26 -11.47 10.52 49.60
C ASP A 26 -11.54 12.06 49.58
N HIS A 27 -12.62 12.51 48.92
CA HIS A 27 -13.28 13.82 48.85
C HIS A 27 -13.03 14.72 47.60
N GLY A 28 -14.04 14.73 46.70
CA GLY A 28 -14.45 15.93 45.95
C GLY A 28 -15.07 16.99 46.90
N PRO A 29 -15.67 18.11 46.45
CA PRO A 29 -16.49 18.27 45.23
C PRO A 29 -16.35 19.64 44.51
N GLY A 30 -17.16 19.86 43.45
CA GLY A 30 -17.81 21.16 43.23
C GLY A 30 -17.30 22.06 42.09
N LEU A 31 -18.11 22.18 41.04
CA LEU A 31 -18.15 23.30 40.09
C LEU A 31 -18.52 24.62 40.79
N PRO A 32 -18.29 25.78 40.13
CA PRO A 32 -19.46 26.52 39.67
C PRO A 32 -19.34 27.06 38.24
N GLU A 33 -20.51 27.18 37.62
CA GLU A 33 -20.82 27.88 36.38
C GLU A 33 -20.69 29.41 36.55
N GLU A 34 -20.26 30.10 35.49
CA GLU A 34 -20.51 31.53 35.29
C GLU A 34 -21.21 31.71 33.92
N GLU A 35 -22.40 32.30 33.97
CA GLU A 35 -23.16 32.86 32.85
C GLU A 35 -22.68 34.30 32.57
N GLU A 36 -22.58 34.73 31.31
CA GLU A 36 -23.37 35.86 30.76
C GLU A 36 -22.95 36.28 29.32
N GLU A 37 -23.96 36.32 28.46
CA GLU A 37 -24.33 37.36 27.49
C GLU A 37 -23.47 37.77 26.25
N ARG A 38 -24.12 37.54 25.09
CA ARG A 38 -24.53 38.51 24.03
C ARG A 38 -23.69 38.59 22.74
N GLY A 39 -24.39 38.42 21.61
CA GLY A 39 -24.00 38.97 20.31
C GLY A 39 -24.48 38.15 19.11
N ASP A 40 -25.69 38.42 18.64
CA ASP A 40 -26.16 38.05 17.29
C ASP A 40 -25.49 38.98 16.27
N ASP A 41 -24.81 38.41 15.26
CA ASP A 41 -24.84 38.88 13.88
C ASP A 41 -24.18 37.83 12.95
N THR A 42 -24.93 37.51 11.91
CA THR A 42 -24.77 36.45 10.91
C THR A 42 -23.51 36.54 10.03
N ALA A 43 -22.83 35.41 9.78
CA ALA A 43 -22.39 34.95 8.45
C ALA A 43 -21.83 33.51 8.52
N THR A 44 -22.51 32.61 7.83
CA THR A 44 -22.27 31.16 7.74
C THR A 44 -20.99 30.83 6.97
N VAL A 45 -20.06 30.09 7.60
CA VAL A 45 -19.13 29.16 6.91
C VAL A 45 -19.11 27.89 7.74
N THR A 46 -19.96 26.93 7.38
CA THR A 46 -19.91 25.58 7.95
C THR A 46 -18.78 24.81 7.26
N THR A 47 -17.61 24.80 7.90
CA THR A 47 -16.64 23.70 7.77
C THR A 47 -17.22 22.49 8.52
N GLY A 48 -17.72 21.51 7.77
CA GLY A 48 -18.06 20.19 8.30
C GLY A 48 -16.99 19.21 7.86
N GLU A 49 -16.01 18.96 8.71
CA GLU A 49 -15.24 17.73 8.71
C GLU A 49 -16.13 16.65 9.34
N ASP A 50 -16.40 15.59 8.59
CA ASP A 50 -16.85 14.31 9.14
C ASP A 50 -16.27 13.22 8.23
N GLU A 51 -15.05 12.75 8.55
CA GLU A 51 -14.51 11.49 8.04
C GLU A 51 -15.30 10.35 8.71
N GLY A 52 -16.47 10.04 8.14
CA GLY A 52 -17.25 8.86 8.48
C GLY A 52 -16.61 7.59 7.92
N ASP A 53 -16.57 6.55 8.76
CA ASP A 53 -16.18 5.18 8.43
C ASP A 53 -16.91 4.69 7.15
N PRO A 54 -16.22 4.11 6.14
CA PRO A 54 -16.85 3.67 4.89
C PRO A 54 -17.90 2.55 5.05
N GLU A 55 -18.09 2.00 6.25
CA GLU A 55 -19.02 0.89 6.54
C GLU A 55 -20.45 1.32 6.90
N ASP A 56 -20.74 2.62 7.08
CA ASP A 56 -22.08 3.13 7.49
C ASP A 56 -22.70 4.16 6.51
N LEU A 57 -22.43 4.06 5.21
CA LEU A 57 -23.09 4.94 4.22
C LEU A 57 -24.55 4.49 3.97
N GLU A 58 -25.51 5.30 4.43
CA GLU A 58 -26.94 5.05 4.19
C GLU A 58 -27.25 5.06 2.68
N VAL A 59 -27.62 3.89 2.14
CA VAL A 59 -27.90 3.69 0.71
C VAL A 59 -29.23 4.35 0.34
N PHE A 60 -29.21 5.19 -0.69
CA PHE A 60 -30.42 5.82 -1.24
C PHE A 60 -31.25 4.79 -2.02
N TYR A 61 -32.56 4.68 -1.75
CA TYR A 61 -33.47 3.78 -2.47
C TYR A 61 -34.25 4.54 -3.55
N PRO A 62 -33.89 4.44 -4.85
CA PRO A 62 -34.48 5.26 -5.91
C PRO A 62 -35.92 4.84 -6.21
N THR A 63 -36.79 5.82 -6.44
CA THR A 63 -38.14 5.59 -7.00
C THR A 63 -38.21 6.08 -8.45
N ARG A 64 -39.35 5.89 -9.14
CA ARG A 64 -39.54 6.35 -10.54
C ARG A 64 -39.65 7.87 -10.69
N GLN A 65 -39.74 8.62 -9.59
CA GLN A 65 -39.80 10.08 -9.59
C GLN A 65 -38.49 10.65 -9.04
N TRP A 66 -38.13 11.87 -9.46
CA TRP A 66 -36.92 12.56 -9.00
C TRP A 66 -37.01 12.88 -7.52
N GLN A 67 -36.00 12.46 -6.75
CA GLN A 67 -35.87 12.78 -5.32
C GLN A 67 -34.50 13.40 -5.03
N PRO A 68 -34.42 14.36 -4.10
CA PRO A 68 -33.16 14.98 -3.71
C PRO A 68 -32.22 14.00 -3.00
N LEU A 69 -30.93 14.09 -3.31
CA LEU A 69 -29.83 13.33 -2.72
C LEU A 69 -29.15 14.18 -1.64
N LEU A 70 -29.10 13.66 -0.41
CA LEU A 70 -28.34 14.28 0.68
C LEU A 70 -26.83 14.02 0.51
N PRO A 71 -25.96 14.97 0.92
CA PRO A 71 -24.51 14.77 0.93
C PRO A 71 -24.13 13.55 1.77
N GLY A 72 -23.28 12.67 1.24
CA GLY A 72 -22.82 11.46 1.93
C GLY A 72 -23.63 10.18 1.69
N ARG A 73 -24.76 10.22 0.96
CA ARG A 73 -25.53 8.99 0.64
C ARG A 73 -25.01 8.27 -0.60
N ALA A 74 -24.90 6.95 -0.52
CA ALA A 74 -24.50 6.11 -1.65
C ALA A 74 -25.66 5.89 -2.62
N VAL A 75 -25.43 6.07 -3.93
CA VAL A 75 -26.44 5.89 -4.98
C VAL A 75 -26.27 4.52 -5.65
N PRO A 76 -27.31 3.65 -5.69
CA PRO A 76 -27.23 2.34 -6.33
C PRO A 76 -26.92 2.42 -7.82
N ALA A 77 -26.14 1.46 -8.31
CA ALA A 77 -25.83 1.31 -9.74
C ALA A 77 -27.13 1.15 -10.56
N GLY A 78 -27.25 1.91 -11.65
CA GLY A 78 -28.46 1.94 -12.49
C GLY A 78 -29.44 3.08 -12.18
N SER A 79 -29.18 3.88 -11.14
CA SER A 79 -29.94 5.09 -10.85
C SER A 79 -29.54 6.24 -11.78
N HIS A 80 -30.53 6.98 -12.30
CA HIS A 80 -30.30 8.17 -13.10
C HIS A 80 -30.17 9.39 -12.17
N VAL A 81 -28.99 10.00 -12.14
CA VAL A 81 -28.66 11.15 -11.27
C VAL A 81 -28.53 12.42 -12.11
N ARG A 82 -29.14 13.51 -11.66
CA ARG A 82 -29.01 14.85 -12.27
C ARG A 82 -28.70 15.92 -11.23
N LEU A 83 -28.15 17.03 -11.69
CA LEU A 83 -28.06 18.27 -10.90
C LEU A 83 -29.16 19.21 -11.38
N ASN A 84 -30.06 19.63 -10.48
CA ASN A 84 -31.10 20.59 -10.79
C ASN A 84 -30.47 21.99 -10.85
N LEU A 85 -30.40 22.57 -12.06
CA LEU A 85 -29.71 23.84 -12.30
C LEU A 85 -30.45 25.07 -11.72
N GLN A 86 -31.71 24.93 -11.31
CA GLN A 86 -32.46 26.00 -10.66
C GLN A 86 -32.32 25.99 -9.14
N THR A 87 -32.19 24.81 -8.52
CA THR A 87 -32.09 24.67 -7.05
C THR A 87 -30.68 24.37 -6.57
N GLY A 88 -29.77 23.94 -7.46
CA GLY A 88 -28.41 23.51 -7.12
C GLY A 88 -28.34 22.12 -6.47
N GLU A 89 -29.47 21.43 -6.32
CA GLU A 89 -29.56 20.15 -5.62
C GLU A 89 -29.31 18.97 -6.56
N ARG A 90 -28.67 17.91 -6.05
CA ARG A 90 -28.52 16.64 -6.76
C ARG A 90 -29.79 15.82 -6.56
N GLU A 91 -30.34 15.26 -7.62
CA GLU A 91 -31.55 14.43 -7.59
C GLU A 91 -31.28 13.08 -8.26
N ALA A 92 -31.93 12.01 -7.80
CA ALA A 92 -31.86 10.68 -8.41
C ALA A 92 -33.23 10.03 -8.59
N LYS A 93 -33.38 9.23 -9.66
CA LYS A 93 -34.53 8.36 -9.91
C LYS A 93 -34.13 7.02 -10.54
N LEU A 94 -35.01 6.04 -10.50
CA LEU A 94 -34.89 4.77 -11.22
C LEU A 94 -35.06 5.02 -12.74
N GLN A 95 -34.31 4.30 -13.57
CA GLN A 95 -34.44 4.38 -15.03
C GLN A 95 -35.77 3.77 -15.49
N ASP A 96 -36.53 4.47 -16.34
CA ASP A 96 -37.74 3.94 -16.96
C ASP A 96 -37.35 3.06 -18.16
N GLU A 97 -37.83 1.80 -18.19
CA GLU A 97 -37.65 0.90 -19.33
C GLU A 97 -38.60 1.29 -20.48
N GLU A 98 -38.18 2.23 -21.34
CA GLU A 98 -38.79 2.36 -22.66
C GLU A 98 -38.00 1.56 -23.71
N PRO A 99 -38.68 0.79 -24.59
CA PRO A 99 -38.03 -0.03 -25.61
C PRO A 99 -37.60 0.85 -26.80
N GLY A 100 -36.44 1.51 -26.66
CA GLY A 100 -35.70 2.11 -27.77
C GLY A 100 -34.71 1.12 -28.40
N PRO A 101 -34.31 1.30 -29.68
CA PRO A 101 -33.56 0.30 -30.42
C PRO A 101 -32.19 0.03 -29.77
N HIS A 102 -31.92 -1.25 -29.52
CA HIS A 102 -30.76 -1.79 -28.83
C HIS A 102 -29.44 -1.08 -29.16
N ARG A 103 -28.92 -0.30 -28.20
CA ARG A 103 -27.48 -0.05 -28.11
C ARG A 103 -26.85 -1.24 -27.37
N PRO A 104 -25.84 -1.91 -27.93
CA PRO A 104 -25.09 -2.91 -27.19
C PRO A 104 -24.43 -2.24 -25.98
N LYS A 105 -24.49 -2.92 -24.83
CA LYS A 105 -23.72 -2.56 -23.62
C LYS A 105 -22.23 -2.57 -23.99
N GLU A 106 -21.62 -1.40 -24.13
CA GLU A 106 -20.16 -1.27 -24.16
C GLU A 106 -19.62 -1.63 -22.77
N ARG A 107 -19.35 -2.92 -22.57
CA ARG A 107 -18.31 -3.35 -21.64
C ARG A 107 -17.03 -2.70 -22.14
N ARG A 108 -16.45 -1.79 -21.36
CA ARG A 108 -15.02 -1.44 -21.47
C ARG A 108 -14.17 -2.62 -20.98
N GLN A 109 -14.30 -3.75 -21.65
CA GLN A 109 -13.22 -4.70 -21.83
C GLN A 109 -12.69 -4.41 -23.22
N GLY A 110 -11.63 -3.60 -23.31
CA GLY A 110 -10.86 -3.62 -24.55
C GLY A 110 -10.47 -5.07 -24.80
N PRO A 111 -10.69 -5.63 -26.00
CA PRO A 111 -10.06 -6.88 -26.34
C PRO A 111 -8.57 -6.60 -26.28
N ARG A 112 -7.90 -7.14 -25.26
CA ARG A 112 -6.49 -7.49 -25.40
C ARG A 112 -6.43 -8.24 -26.73
N LEU A 113 -5.67 -7.73 -27.69
CA LEU A 113 -5.32 -8.48 -28.89
C LEU A 113 -4.73 -9.80 -28.40
N GLY A 114 -5.56 -10.83 -28.34
CA GLY A 114 -5.09 -12.19 -28.18
C GLY A 114 -4.10 -12.47 -29.30
N LYS A 115 -3.07 -13.26 -29.00
CA LYS A 115 -2.15 -13.76 -30.02
C LYS A 115 -2.98 -14.28 -31.19
N MET A 116 -2.92 -13.57 -32.32
CA MET A 116 -3.46 -14.11 -33.56
C MET A 116 -2.59 -15.30 -33.89
N ASP A 117 -3.16 -16.51 -33.80
CA ASP A 117 -2.55 -17.71 -34.34
C ASP A 117 -2.51 -17.58 -35.86
N LEU A 118 -1.47 -16.91 -36.36
CA LEU A 118 -1.16 -16.82 -37.77
C LEU A 118 -0.53 -18.14 -38.18
N GLY A 119 -1.35 -19.06 -38.68
CA GLY A 119 -0.85 -20.26 -39.35
C GLY A 119 0.13 -19.89 -40.47
N PRO A 120 1.24 -20.62 -40.64
CA PRO A 120 2.27 -20.30 -41.62
C PRO A 120 1.74 -20.54 -43.04
N GLY A 121 1.15 -19.51 -43.65
CA GLY A 121 0.69 -19.56 -45.04
C GLY A 121 -0.49 -18.67 -45.44
N ALA A 122 -1.03 -17.81 -44.55
CA ALA A 122 -2.34 -17.20 -44.80
C ALA A 122 -2.38 -16.06 -45.84
N TYR A 123 -1.25 -15.49 -46.31
CA TYR A 123 -1.29 -14.45 -47.35
C TYR A 123 -0.07 -14.52 -48.26
N THR A 124 -0.30 -14.64 -49.57
CA THR A 124 0.76 -14.50 -50.58
C THR A 124 1.04 -13.02 -50.86
N SER A 125 2.23 -12.70 -51.38
CA SER A 125 2.55 -11.33 -51.81
C SER A 125 1.57 -10.79 -52.88
N GLN A 126 0.84 -11.67 -53.57
CA GLN A 126 -0.22 -11.29 -54.51
C GLN A 126 -1.52 -10.92 -53.79
N ASP A 127 -1.88 -11.62 -52.72
CA ASP A 127 -3.05 -11.29 -51.89
C ASP A 127 -2.89 -9.92 -51.24
N LEU A 128 -1.67 -9.62 -50.75
CA LEU A 128 -1.34 -8.30 -50.19
C LEU A 128 -1.41 -7.19 -51.25
N LYS A 129 -0.95 -7.45 -52.48
CA LYS A 129 -1.06 -6.50 -53.59
C LYS A 129 -2.51 -6.28 -54.00
N HIS A 130 -3.33 -7.32 -54.00
CA HIS A 130 -4.74 -7.22 -54.36
C HIS A 130 -5.55 -6.47 -53.28
N ALA A 131 -5.20 -6.64 -52.00
CA ALA A 131 -5.77 -5.89 -50.89
C ALA A 131 -5.38 -4.40 -50.93
N LEU A 132 -4.11 -4.10 -51.24
CA LEU A 132 -3.63 -2.72 -51.41
C LEU A 132 -4.24 -2.03 -52.64
N ALA A 133 -4.46 -2.76 -53.73
CA ALA A 133 -5.16 -2.25 -54.90
C ALA A 133 -6.61 -1.88 -54.59
N ARG A 134 -7.32 -2.72 -53.81
CA ARG A 134 -8.68 -2.40 -53.33
C ARG A 134 -8.73 -1.21 -52.38
N PHE A 135 -7.71 -1.04 -51.53
CA PHE A 135 -7.57 0.16 -50.71
C PHE A 135 -7.37 1.42 -51.57
N LYS A 136 -6.68 1.28 -52.71
CA LYS A 136 -6.44 2.37 -53.66
C LYS A 136 -7.68 2.70 -54.51
N GLU A 137 -8.53 1.73 -54.79
CA GLU A 137 -9.84 1.91 -55.45
C GLU A 137 -10.91 2.48 -54.50
N GLY A 138 -10.90 2.10 -53.21
CA GLY A 138 -11.75 2.74 -52.18
C GLY A 138 -11.27 4.15 -51.76
N LEU A 139 -10.07 4.52 -52.20
CA LEU A 139 -9.52 5.87 -52.24
C LEU A 139 -9.74 6.49 -53.63
N GLU A 140 -10.93 6.36 -54.20
CA GLU A 140 -11.42 7.44 -55.05
C GLU A 140 -11.36 8.70 -54.18
N LEU A 141 -10.28 9.47 -54.37
CA LEU A 141 -10.17 10.82 -53.87
C LEU A 141 -11.44 11.52 -54.34
N GLY A 142 -12.36 11.75 -53.40
CA GLY A 142 -13.34 12.81 -53.54
C GLY A 142 -12.60 14.04 -54.08
N THR A 143 -13.26 14.78 -54.95
CA THR A 143 -12.64 15.92 -55.61
C THR A 143 -11.98 16.83 -54.55
N PRO A 144 -10.96 17.64 -54.88
CA PRO A 144 -10.33 18.56 -53.91
C PRO A 144 -11.35 19.40 -53.12
N LYS A 145 -12.54 19.61 -53.68
CA LYS A 145 -13.69 20.25 -53.04
C LYS A 145 -14.32 19.45 -51.90
N ASP A 146 -14.37 18.12 -51.97
CA ASP A 146 -14.98 17.24 -50.96
C ASP A 146 -14.09 17.12 -49.71
N ASP A 147 -12.78 17.01 -49.91
CA ASP A 147 -11.80 17.03 -48.81
C ASP A 147 -11.73 18.42 -48.14
N GLN A 148 -11.88 19.48 -48.95
CA GLN A 148 -11.94 20.85 -48.44
C GLN A 148 -13.27 21.12 -47.72
N ALA A 149 -14.38 20.56 -48.19
CA ALA A 149 -15.68 20.62 -47.52
C ALA A 149 -15.65 19.87 -46.19
N ARG A 150 -15.06 18.67 -46.14
CA ARG A 150 -14.90 17.89 -44.90
C ARG A 150 -14.01 18.60 -43.88
N ARG A 151 -12.89 19.19 -44.32
CA ARG A 151 -12.02 20.03 -43.48
C ARG A 151 -12.72 21.31 -43.01
N ALA A 152 -13.55 21.93 -43.85
CA ALA A 152 -14.34 23.10 -43.50
C ALA A 152 -15.45 22.77 -42.50
N GLU A 153 -16.09 21.60 -42.64
CA GLU A 153 -17.09 21.10 -41.69
C GLU A 153 -16.48 20.79 -40.32
N VAL A 154 -15.32 20.12 -40.30
CA VAL A 154 -14.56 19.89 -39.05
C VAL A 154 -14.14 21.23 -38.42
N ARG A 155 -13.62 22.19 -39.20
CA ARG A 155 -13.30 23.54 -38.69
C ARG A 155 -14.52 24.33 -38.19
N ARG A 156 -15.73 24.01 -38.65
CA ARG A 156 -16.98 24.58 -38.13
C ARG A 156 -17.43 23.93 -36.83
N ARG A 157 -17.11 22.65 -36.63
CA ARG A 157 -17.48 21.89 -35.42
C ARG A 157 -16.53 22.14 -34.24
N PHE A 158 -15.28 22.50 -34.51
CA PHE A 158 -14.26 22.69 -33.47
C PHE A 158 -13.75 24.12 -33.44
N ARG A 159 -13.62 24.67 -32.22
CA ARG A 159 -12.97 25.96 -32.01
C ARG A 159 -11.48 25.89 -32.39
N PRO A 160 -10.88 26.98 -32.90
CA PRO A 160 -9.44 27.06 -33.16
C PRO A 160 -8.64 26.76 -31.89
N ILE A 161 -7.55 26.00 -32.02
CA ILE A 161 -6.73 25.62 -30.86
C ILE A 161 -6.09 26.85 -30.20
N GLU A 162 -5.84 27.90 -30.95
CA GLU A 162 -5.30 29.18 -30.51
C GLU A 162 -6.33 30.00 -29.72
N GLU A 163 -7.61 29.91 -30.09
CA GLU A 163 -8.71 30.55 -29.35
C GLU A 163 -8.95 29.82 -28.03
N LEU A 164 -8.95 28.49 -28.04
CA LEU A 164 -9.00 27.69 -26.82
C LEU A 164 -7.83 27.96 -25.88
N LYS A 165 -6.60 28.09 -26.42
CA LYS A 165 -5.41 28.46 -25.63
C LYS A 165 -5.57 29.85 -25.00
N ARG A 166 -6.08 30.83 -25.74
CA ARG A 166 -6.35 32.19 -25.22
C ARG A 166 -7.46 32.22 -24.18
N GLU A 167 -8.58 31.52 -24.41
CA GLU A 167 -9.67 31.41 -23.43
C GLU A 167 -9.20 30.72 -22.14
N PHE A 168 -8.34 29.71 -22.29
CA PHE A 168 -7.74 28.99 -21.16
C PHE A 168 -6.72 29.83 -20.38
N GLU A 169 -5.87 30.59 -21.08
CA GLU A 169 -4.98 31.59 -20.46
C GLU A 169 -5.79 32.69 -19.75
N ALA A 170 -6.90 33.15 -20.34
CA ALA A 170 -7.79 34.16 -19.77
C ALA A 170 -8.55 33.67 -18.53
N LEU A 171 -8.76 32.35 -18.38
CA LEU A 171 -9.39 31.75 -17.21
C LEU A 171 -8.50 31.80 -15.96
N ASN A 172 -7.23 32.22 -16.06
CA ASN A 172 -6.26 32.33 -14.96
C ASN A 172 -6.21 31.08 -14.06
N LEU A 173 -6.53 29.91 -14.61
CA LEU A 173 -6.33 28.63 -13.96
C LEU A 173 -4.82 28.34 -14.04
N HIS A 174 -4.11 28.65 -12.96
CA HIS A 174 -2.70 28.30 -12.82
C HIS A 174 -2.58 26.78 -12.67
N LEU A 175 -2.65 26.07 -13.79
CA LEU A 175 -2.43 24.63 -13.86
C LEU A 175 -0.93 24.39 -13.80
N GLU A 176 -0.41 24.39 -12.58
CA GLU A 176 0.92 23.89 -12.29
C GLU A 176 0.93 22.38 -12.54
N THR A 177 1.93 21.91 -13.27
CA THR A 177 2.22 20.49 -13.36
C THR A 177 2.75 19.98 -12.03
N ASP A 178 2.55 18.70 -11.73
CA ASP A 178 3.09 18.06 -10.52
C ASP A 178 4.61 18.29 -10.38
N LEU A 179 5.36 18.24 -11.49
CA LEU A 179 6.78 18.57 -11.53
C LEU A 179 7.05 20.00 -11.02
N GLN A 180 6.32 21.00 -11.51
CA GLN A 180 6.47 22.38 -11.07
C GLN A 180 6.14 22.55 -9.59
N ILE A 181 5.10 21.88 -9.11
CA ILE A 181 4.72 21.91 -7.70
C ILE A 181 5.84 21.28 -6.85
N MET A 182 6.34 20.10 -7.22
CA MET A 182 7.41 19.44 -6.48
C MET A 182 8.71 20.26 -6.45
N VAL A 183 9.08 20.89 -7.57
CA VAL A 183 10.24 21.81 -7.61
C VAL A 183 10.05 22.96 -6.62
N ARG A 184 8.87 23.60 -6.62
CA ARG A 184 8.55 24.68 -5.68
C ARG A 184 8.59 24.20 -4.21
N LEU A 185 8.12 22.98 -3.94
CA LEU A 185 8.18 22.39 -2.59
C LEU A 185 9.63 22.21 -2.13
N ILE A 186 10.52 21.73 -3.00
CA ILE A 186 11.96 21.59 -2.70
C ILE A 186 12.63 22.96 -2.53
N ASP A 187 12.28 23.94 -3.35
CA ASP A 187 12.83 25.31 -3.22
C ASP A 187 12.39 25.95 -1.90
N LYS A 188 11.12 25.78 -1.52
CA LYS A 188 10.61 26.21 -0.21
C LYS A 188 11.33 25.49 0.92
N PHE A 189 11.58 24.18 0.79
CA PHE A 189 12.29 23.39 1.78
C PHE A 189 13.73 23.90 2.02
N ASN A 190 14.44 24.26 0.95
CA ASN A 190 15.84 24.73 0.99
C ASN A 190 16.00 26.22 1.32
N SER A 191 14.92 26.98 1.36
CA SER A 191 14.96 28.41 1.63
C SER A 191 15.56 28.68 3.01
N SER A 192 16.50 29.62 3.11
CA SER A 192 17.21 29.93 4.36
C SER A 192 16.30 30.42 5.49
N GLY A 193 15.11 30.92 5.16
CA GLY A 193 14.08 31.34 6.12
C GLY A 193 13.02 30.27 6.43
N ALA A 194 13.13 29.06 5.88
CA ALA A 194 12.14 28.02 6.06
C ALA A 194 12.11 27.52 7.51
N THR A 195 10.94 27.61 8.14
CA THR A 195 10.74 27.09 9.50
C THR A 195 10.72 25.56 9.49
N LEU A 196 10.86 24.94 10.68
CA LEU A 196 10.65 23.50 10.81
C LEU A 196 9.26 23.07 10.30
N GLY A 197 8.23 23.87 10.60
CA GLY A 197 6.86 23.63 10.13
C GLY A 197 6.75 23.67 8.61
N ASP A 198 7.40 24.64 7.96
CA ASP A 198 7.43 24.74 6.49
C ASP A 198 8.09 23.52 5.85
N LYS A 199 9.21 23.06 6.42
CA LYS A 199 9.92 21.88 5.94
C LYS A 199 9.09 20.61 6.08
N VAL A 200 8.41 20.45 7.22
CA VAL A 200 7.52 19.31 7.47
C VAL A 200 6.33 19.34 6.50
N ALA A 201 5.70 20.50 6.31
CA ALA A 201 4.61 20.66 5.35
C ALA A 201 5.07 20.32 3.92
N ALA A 202 6.23 20.83 3.49
CA ALA A 202 6.77 20.52 2.18
C ALA A 202 7.06 19.02 1.99
N LEU A 203 7.58 18.33 3.00
CA LEU A 203 7.78 16.88 2.93
C LEU A 203 6.46 16.10 2.91
N LYS A 204 5.43 16.55 3.63
CA LYS A 204 4.09 15.92 3.56
C LYS A 204 3.48 16.06 2.17
N ASP A 205 3.51 17.26 1.61
CA ASP A 205 2.98 17.51 0.28
C ASP A 205 3.77 16.72 -0.77
N LEU A 206 5.10 16.68 -0.63
CA LEU A 206 5.95 15.91 -1.55
C LEU A 206 5.65 14.41 -1.49
N GLU A 207 5.37 13.87 -0.30
CA GLU A 207 5.01 12.47 -0.12
C GLU A 207 3.76 12.08 -0.93
N TYR A 208 2.76 12.96 -0.96
CA TYR A 208 1.55 12.77 -1.77
C TYR A 208 1.89 12.62 -3.27
N TYR A 209 2.71 13.51 -3.82
CA TYR A 209 3.03 13.50 -5.25
C TYR A 209 3.86 12.28 -5.67
N VAL A 210 4.82 11.85 -4.84
CA VAL A 210 5.74 10.76 -5.20
C VAL A 210 5.14 9.36 -5.09
N HIS A 211 3.88 9.21 -4.67
CA HIS A 211 3.13 7.96 -4.89
C HIS A 211 2.97 7.64 -6.36
N GLN A 212 2.96 8.66 -7.22
CA GLN A 212 3.00 8.46 -8.66
C GLN A 212 4.41 8.12 -9.11
N VAL A 213 4.55 6.99 -9.82
CA VAL A 213 5.85 6.43 -10.23
C VAL A 213 6.67 7.42 -11.07
N ASP A 214 6.01 8.18 -11.94
CA ASP A 214 6.69 9.18 -12.77
C ASP A 214 7.12 10.40 -11.96
N ASN A 215 6.29 10.90 -11.05
CA ASN A 215 6.68 11.98 -10.13
C ASN A 215 7.88 11.60 -9.24
N ALA A 216 7.93 10.35 -8.76
CA ALA A 216 9.09 9.85 -8.02
C ALA A 216 10.37 9.80 -8.88
N ARG A 217 10.25 9.50 -10.18
CA ARG A 217 11.39 9.57 -11.11
C ARG A 217 11.80 11.01 -11.39
N ASP A 218 10.83 11.91 -11.52
CA ASP A 218 11.08 13.33 -11.67
C ASP A 218 11.81 13.89 -10.44
N LEU A 219 11.40 13.51 -9.23
CA LEU A 219 12.08 13.87 -7.98
C LEU A 219 13.58 13.54 -7.99
N LEU A 220 13.95 12.40 -8.59
CA LEU A 220 15.34 12.03 -8.80
C LEU A 220 16.03 12.97 -9.82
N THR A 221 15.37 13.32 -10.93
CA THR A 221 15.99 14.12 -12.01
C THR A 221 16.46 15.51 -11.59
N PHE A 222 15.72 16.19 -10.70
CA PHE A 222 16.10 17.51 -10.19
C PHE A 222 16.81 17.44 -8.82
N GLY A 223 17.25 16.24 -8.40
CA GLY A 223 18.08 16.05 -7.20
C GLY A 223 17.32 16.10 -5.87
N GLY A 224 15.99 16.15 -5.88
CA GLY A 224 15.19 16.20 -4.65
C GLY A 224 15.25 14.90 -3.83
N LEU A 225 15.44 13.74 -4.46
CA LEU A 225 15.63 12.46 -3.75
C LEU A 225 16.85 12.52 -2.81
N GLN A 226 17.91 13.22 -3.22
CA GLN A 226 19.20 13.24 -2.51
C GLN A 226 19.11 14.14 -1.29
N LEU A 227 18.34 15.22 -1.41
CA LEU A 227 17.93 16.06 -0.30
C LEU A 227 17.10 15.26 0.71
N VAL A 228 16.09 14.52 0.27
CA VAL A 228 15.25 13.68 1.16
C VAL A 228 16.12 12.65 1.92
N MET A 229 17.07 12.00 1.25
CA MET A 229 18.02 11.08 1.92
C MET A 229 18.98 11.79 2.89
N GLY A 230 19.27 13.07 2.65
CA GLY A 230 20.04 13.92 3.57
C GLY A 230 19.30 14.10 4.91
N GLU A 231 18.00 14.36 4.85
CA GLU A 231 17.14 14.60 6.01
C GLU A 231 16.92 13.38 6.90
N LEU A 232 17.23 12.17 6.43
CA LEU A 232 17.29 10.98 7.29
C LEU A 232 18.33 11.09 8.42
N ASN A 233 19.30 11.99 8.28
CA ASN A 233 20.31 12.30 9.30
C ASN A 233 20.00 13.58 10.11
N SER A 234 18.79 14.14 9.97
CA SER A 234 18.40 15.35 10.68
C SER A 234 18.42 15.14 12.22
N THR A 235 18.73 16.19 12.95
CA THR A 235 18.61 16.21 14.42
C THR A 235 17.15 16.15 14.85
N GLU A 236 16.23 16.66 14.01
CA GLU A 236 14.80 16.71 14.28
C GLU A 236 14.11 15.38 13.94
N PRO A 237 13.49 14.68 14.91
CA PRO A 237 12.82 13.42 14.64
C PRO A 237 11.68 13.51 13.62
N VAL A 238 10.96 14.63 13.62
CA VAL A 238 9.83 14.86 12.71
C VAL A 238 10.31 14.93 11.25
N LEU A 239 11.49 15.52 11.00
CA LEU A 239 12.07 15.54 9.64
C LEU A 239 12.52 14.15 9.22
N LYS A 240 13.16 13.38 10.11
CA LYS A 240 13.53 11.97 9.84
C LYS A 240 12.32 11.12 9.49
N GLU A 241 11.21 11.30 10.21
CA GLU A 241 9.95 10.61 9.96
C GLU A 241 9.41 10.89 8.55
N HIS A 242 9.25 12.17 8.21
CA HIS A 242 8.64 12.57 6.94
C HIS A 242 9.57 12.30 5.75
N ALA A 243 10.88 12.48 5.92
CA ALA A 243 11.87 12.11 4.91
C ALA A 243 11.86 10.60 4.63
N ALA A 244 11.79 9.76 5.67
CA ALA A 244 11.61 8.33 5.49
C ALA A 244 10.29 7.99 4.82
N PHE A 245 9.22 8.75 5.09
CA PHE A 245 7.93 8.52 4.46
C PHE A 245 7.93 8.83 2.96
N VAL A 246 8.44 10.01 2.57
CA VAL A 246 8.64 10.40 1.16
C VAL A 246 9.51 9.37 0.45
N LEU A 247 10.64 8.97 1.06
CA LEU A 247 11.53 7.99 0.48
C LEU A 247 10.81 6.64 0.26
N GLY A 248 10.03 6.18 1.23
CA GLY A 248 9.29 4.93 1.10
C GLY A 248 8.21 4.96 0.01
N ALA A 249 7.54 6.10 -0.18
CA ALA A 249 6.57 6.30 -1.25
C ALA A 249 7.26 6.30 -2.63
N ALA A 250 8.35 7.07 -2.78
CA ALA A 250 9.10 7.17 -4.02
C ALA A 250 9.73 5.84 -4.48
N LEU A 251 10.08 4.96 -3.53
CA LEU A 251 10.66 3.63 -3.78
C LEU A 251 9.62 2.58 -4.18
N SER A 252 8.35 2.78 -3.81
CA SER A 252 7.30 1.79 -3.98
C SER A 252 7.09 1.47 -5.46
N SER A 253 7.31 0.21 -5.84
CA SER A 253 7.18 -0.27 -7.23
C SER A 253 8.01 0.54 -8.26
N ASN A 254 9.17 1.08 -7.85
CA ASN A 254 9.99 1.94 -8.71
C ASN A 254 11.47 1.51 -8.77
N PRO A 255 11.84 0.55 -9.64
CA PRO A 255 13.20 0.02 -9.73
C PRO A 255 14.29 1.06 -9.98
N LYS A 256 13.99 2.10 -10.77
CA LYS A 256 14.97 3.17 -11.06
C LYS A 256 15.32 3.96 -9.80
N VAL A 257 14.32 4.34 -9.03
CA VAL A 257 14.52 5.07 -7.77
C VAL A 257 15.14 4.16 -6.70
N GLN A 258 14.78 2.88 -6.67
CA GLN A 258 15.42 1.89 -5.79
C GLN A 258 16.92 1.76 -6.02
N VAL A 259 17.36 1.67 -7.28
CA VAL A 259 18.79 1.58 -7.64
C VAL A 259 19.54 2.81 -7.13
N GLU A 260 19.06 4.00 -7.47
CA GLU A 260 19.69 5.28 -7.09
C GLU A 260 19.73 5.47 -5.57
N ALA A 261 18.66 5.09 -4.86
CA ALA A 261 18.63 5.15 -3.40
C ALA A 261 19.63 4.17 -2.75
N ILE A 262 19.79 2.95 -3.29
CA ILE A 262 20.80 1.99 -2.81
C ILE A 262 22.21 2.55 -3.02
N GLU A 263 22.49 3.10 -4.21
CA GLU A 263 23.79 3.69 -4.54
C GLU A 263 24.10 4.91 -3.67
N GLY A 264 23.08 5.72 -3.38
CA GLY A 264 23.12 6.86 -2.47
C GLY A 264 23.16 6.52 -0.98
N GLY A 265 23.18 5.24 -0.60
CA GLY A 265 23.36 4.80 0.79
C GLY A 265 22.10 4.85 1.66
N ALA A 266 20.91 4.89 1.06
CA ALA A 266 19.64 4.87 1.79
C ALA A 266 19.52 3.66 2.72
N LEU A 267 19.94 2.48 2.26
CA LEU A 267 19.84 1.24 3.04
C LEU A 267 20.57 1.32 4.39
N GLN A 268 21.79 1.86 4.41
CA GLN A 268 22.58 2.00 5.64
C GLN A 268 21.91 2.99 6.60
N LYS A 269 21.40 4.12 6.08
CA LYS A 269 20.69 5.13 6.88
C LYS A 269 19.41 4.55 7.49
N LEU A 270 18.60 3.84 6.71
CA LEU A 270 17.37 3.20 7.18
C LEU A 270 17.66 2.13 8.25
N LEU A 271 18.68 1.29 8.05
CA LEU A 271 19.09 0.31 9.06
C LEU A 271 19.57 0.99 10.35
N LEU A 272 20.31 2.10 10.25
CA LEU A 272 20.75 2.88 11.40
C LEU A 272 19.55 3.45 12.19
N LEU A 273 18.54 4.00 11.51
CA LEU A 273 17.32 4.51 12.16
C LEU A 273 16.55 3.40 12.89
N LEU A 274 16.52 2.19 12.34
CA LEU A 274 15.85 1.05 12.98
C LEU A 274 16.64 0.46 14.15
N ALA A 275 17.97 0.46 14.06
CA ALA A 275 18.87 -0.12 15.06
C ALA A 275 19.16 0.81 16.25
N THR A 276 18.93 2.12 16.11
CA THR A 276 19.18 3.11 17.16
C THR A 276 17.91 3.50 17.91
N GLU A 277 18.07 4.21 19.03
CA GLU A 277 16.95 4.80 19.75
C GLU A 277 16.35 5.94 18.90
N GLN A 278 15.08 5.78 18.53
CA GLN A 278 14.31 6.73 17.74
C GLN A 278 12.86 6.65 18.19
N PRO A 279 12.07 7.75 18.03
CA PRO A 279 10.64 7.69 18.25
C PRO A 279 9.97 6.62 17.38
N LEU A 280 8.90 6.01 17.89
CA LEU A 280 8.17 4.96 17.19
C LEU A 280 7.68 5.40 15.80
N ALA A 281 7.31 6.69 15.65
CA ALA A 281 6.88 7.25 14.37
C ALA A 281 7.99 7.20 13.31
N VAL A 282 9.22 7.56 13.67
CA VAL A 282 10.41 7.43 12.80
C VAL A 282 10.65 5.96 12.44
N LYS A 283 10.61 5.05 13.41
CA LYS A 283 10.80 3.61 13.15
C LYS A 283 9.72 3.03 12.23
N LYS A 284 8.46 3.45 12.39
CA LYS A 284 7.34 3.06 11.50
C LYS A 284 7.63 3.45 10.04
N LYS A 285 8.05 4.70 9.79
CA LYS A 285 8.31 5.19 8.44
C LYS A 285 9.63 4.66 7.87
N ALA A 286 10.66 4.50 8.69
CA ALA A 286 11.91 3.85 8.27
C ALA A 286 11.70 2.38 7.89
N LEU A 287 10.86 1.64 8.62
CA LEU A 287 10.52 0.26 8.27
C LEU A 287 9.70 0.19 6.98
N PHE A 288 8.77 1.13 6.76
CA PHE A 288 8.04 1.26 5.50
C PHE A 288 9.00 1.50 4.33
N ALA A 289 9.90 2.48 4.44
CA ALA A 289 10.88 2.75 3.39
C ALA A 289 11.83 1.58 3.13
N LEU A 290 12.28 0.89 4.19
CA LEU A 290 13.08 -0.31 4.06
C LEU A 290 12.30 -1.42 3.33
N SER A 291 11.02 -1.61 3.67
CA SER A 291 10.15 -2.57 3.00
C SER A 291 10.02 -2.26 1.51
N SER A 292 9.73 -1.01 1.15
CA SER A 292 9.66 -0.56 -0.25
C SER A 292 10.99 -0.72 -0.99
N LEU A 293 12.14 -0.55 -0.31
CA LEU A 293 13.46 -0.69 -0.90
C LEU A 293 13.83 -2.14 -1.23
N LEU A 294 13.37 -3.11 -0.42
CA LEU A 294 13.78 -4.50 -0.51
C LEU A 294 12.90 -5.36 -1.42
N ARG A 295 11.60 -5.04 -1.50
CA ARG A 295 10.64 -5.80 -2.31
C ARG A 295 10.99 -5.73 -3.79
N HIS A 296 10.93 -6.88 -4.45
CA HIS A 296 11.25 -7.10 -5.85
C HIS A 296 12.66 -6.65 -6.27
N PHE A 297 13.59 -6.53 -5.32
CA PHE A 297 14.95 -6.04 -5.59
C PHE A 297 16.04 -6.93 -4.96
N PRO A 298 16.41 -8.07 -5.60
CA PRO A 298 17.33 -9.05 -5.03
C PRO A 298 18.72 -8.47 -4.71
N HIS A 299 19.18 -7.47 -5.48
CA HIS A 299 20.43 -6.78 -5.17
C HIS A 299 20.37 -6.05 -3.81
N ALA A 300 19.28 -5.33 -3.52
CA ALA A 300 19.09 -4.67 -2.24
C ALA A 300 18.98 -5.69 -1.09
N GLN A 301 18.25 -6.78 -1.30
CA GLN A 301 18.14 -7.89 -0.33
C GLN A 301 19.50 -8.47 0.02
N LEU A 302 20.36 -8.76 -0.97
CA LEU A 302 21.72 -9.23 -0.73
C LEU A 302 22.54 -8.25 0.12
N ARG A 303 22.46 -6.95 -0.18
CA ARG A 303 23.19 -5.93 0.57
C ARG A 303 22.64 -5.77 2.00
N PHE A 304 21.33 -5.87 2.16
CA PHE A 304 20.66 -5.85 3.45
C PHE A 304 21.13 -6.99 4.35
N LEU A 305 21.26 -8.21 3.82
CA LEU A 305 21.81 -9.34 4.57
C LEU A 305 23.27 -9.09 4.99
N LYS A 306 24.11 -8.58 4.08
CA LYS A 306 25.53 -8.25 4.37
C LYS A 306 25.70 -7.19 5.45
N LEU A 307 24.73 -6.30 5.61
CA LEU A 307 24.73 -5.24 6.63
C LEU A 307 24.09 -5.67 7.95
N GLY A 308 23.83 -6.97 8.15
CA GLY A 308 23.21 -7.48 9.38
C GLY A 308 21.74 -7.10 9.52
N GLY A 309 21.06 -6.84 8.40
CA GLY A 309 19.68 -6.34 8.39
C GLY A 309 18.67 -7.27 9.07
N LEU A 310 18.84 -8.59 8.93
CA LEU A 310 18.01 -9.57 9.65
C LEU A 310 18.15 -9.46 11.17
N GLN A 311 19.35 -9.16 11.69
CA GLN A 311 19.54 -9.01 13.13
C GLN A 311 18.90 -7.71 13.63
N ALA A 312 18.98 -6.63 12.84
CA ALA A 312 18.31 -5.37 13.14
C ALA A 312 16.77 -5.56 13.19
N LEU A 313 16.19 -6.23 12.19
CA LEU A 313 14.77 -6.56 12.16
C LEU A 313 14.36 -7.48 13.34
N ARG A 314 15.23 -8.42 13.72
CA ARG A 314 14.96 -9.33 14.85
C ARG A 314 14.90 -8.58 16.17
N ASN A 315 15.83 -7.66 16.37
CA ASN A 315 15.83 -6.80 17.56
C ASN A 315 14.54 -5.96 17.61
N LEU A 316 14.17 -5.35 16.48
CA LEU A 316 12.94 -4.56 16.35
C LEU A 316 11.66 -5.37 16.63
N ALA A 317 11.60 -6.62 16.16
CA ALA A 317 10.43 -7.48 16.36
C ALA A 317 10.31 -8.03 17.80
N ARG A 318 11.41 -8.07 18.56
CA ARG A 318 11.45 -8.59 19.94
C ARG A 318 11.35 -7.52 21.01
N ASP A 319 11.69 -6.28 20.67
CA ASP A 319 11.59 -5.14 21.59
C ASP A 319 10.12 -4.80 21.86
N GLU A 320 9.76 -4.72 23.15
CA GLU A 320 8.39 -4.44 23.58
C GLU A 320 7.96 -3.03 23.16
N ALA A 321 8.88 -2.06 23.13
CA ALA A 321 8.60 -0.68 22.70
C ALA A 321 8.20 -0.60 21.21
N THR A 322 8.61 -1.58 20.40
CA THR A 322 8.32 -1.65 18.96
C THR A 322 7.50 -2.88 18.58
N ARG A 323 6.84 -3.53 19.55
CA ARG A 323 6.06 -4.76 19.32
C ARG A 323 4.99 -4.61 18.24
N VAL A 324 4.40 -3.43 18.10
CA VAL A 324 3.42 -3.11 17.03
C VAL A 324 3.99 -3.25 15.62
N LEU A 325 5.33 -3.27 15.47
CA LEU A 325 6.01 -3.44 14.19
C LEU A 325 6.31 -4.91 13.87
N ALA A 326 6.24 -5.81 14.85
CA ALA A 326 6.66 -7.21 14.68
C ALA A 326 5.92 -7.92 13.54
N VAL A 327 4.60 -7.69 13.42
CA VAL A 327 3.80 -8.26 12.33
C VAL A 327 4.25 -7.72 10.99
N ARG A 328 4.50 -6.41 10.88
CA ARG A 328 5.01 -5.79 9.63
C ARG A 328 6.38 -6.33 9.24
N VAL A 329 7.25 -6.58 10.22
CA VAL A 329 8.56 -7.20 9.99
C VAL A 329 8.39 -8.63 9.47
N VAL A 330 7.53 -9.43 10.09
CA VAL A 330 7.24 -10.80 9.64
C VAL A 330 6.59 -10.82 8.26
N THR A 331 5.67 -9.89 7.96
CA THR A 331 5.10 -9.72 6.61
C THR A 331 6.17 -9.38 5.58
N LEU A 332 7.09 -8.46 5.89
CA LEU A 332 8.22 -8.19 5.00
C LEU A 332 9.05 -9.45 4.73
N LEU A 333 9.42 -10.20 5.77
CA LEU A 333 10.20 -11.43 5.61
C LEU A 333 9.45 -12.51 4.80
N HIS A 334 8.14 -12.62 5.00
CA HIS A 334 7.26 -13.44 4.17
C HIS A 334 7.34 -13.02 2.70
N ASP A 335 7.21 -11.71 2.41
CA ASP A 335 7.21 -11.21 1.04
C ASP A 335 8.55 -11.49 0.34
N LEU A 336 9.69 -11.24 1.01
CA LEU A 336 11.01 -11.52 0.44
C LEU A 336 11.23 -13.02 0.18
N LEU A 337 10.70 -13.87 1.07
CA LEU A 337 10.79 -15.33 0.90
C LEU A 337 9.87 -15.81 -0.23
N ALA A 338 8.64 -15.30 -0.31
CA ALA A 338 7.70 -15.59 -1.39
C ALA A 338 8.29 -15.18 -2.75
N GLU A 339 8.86 -13.97 -2.85
CA GLU A 339 9.53 -13.49 -4.07
C GLU A 339 10.65 -14.43 -4.54
N LYS A 340 11.47 -14.92 -3.60
CA LYS A 340 12.55 -15.88 -3.87
C LYS A 340 12.01 -17.21 -4.37
N LEU A 341 11.02 -17.78 -3.67
CA LEU A 341 10.43 -19.07 -4.02
C LEU A 341 9.71 -19.00 -5.38
N SER A 342 8.91 -17.96 -5.62
CA SER A 342 8.25 -17.76 -6.90
C SER A 342 9.25 -17.58 -8.06
N ALA A 343 10.38 -16.90 -7.85
CA ALA A 343 11.42 -16.81 -8.87
C ALA A 343 12.06 -18.17 -9.18
N GLU A 344 12.25 -19.03 -8.17
CA GLU A 344 12.77 -20.40 -8.33
C GLU A 344 11.76 -21.31 -9.05
N GLU A 345 10.47 -21.20 -8.72
CA GLU A 345 9.37 -21.91 -9.38
C GLU A 345 9.23 -21.50 -10.85
N GLU A 346 9.19 -20.20 -11.15
CA GLU A 346 9.15 -19.65 -12.51
C GLU A 346 10.32 -20.17 -13.37
N ALA A 347 11.51 -20.30 -12.78
CA ALA A 347 12.69 -20.80 -13.49
C ALA A 347 12.71 -22.33 -13.71
N SER A 348 11.86 -23.07 -12.99
CA SER A 348 11.72 -24.52 -13.13
C SER A 348 10.72 -24.95 -14.22
N ALA A 349 9.90 -24.01 -14.72
CA ALA A 349 8.89 -24.28 -15.74
C ALA A 349 9.52 -24.62 -17.11
N SER A 350 8.81 -25.39 -17.95
CA SER A 350 9.36 -25.92 -19.22
C SER A 350 9.66 -24.84 -20.29
N GLU A 351 9.09 -23.64 -20.18
CA GLU A 351 9.27 -22.54 -21.15
C GLU A 351 9.66 -21.22 -20.46
N VAL A 352 10.89 -21.14 -19.94
CA VAL A 352 11.37 -19.93 -19.25
C VAL A 352 12.05 -18.95 -20.20
N GLY A 353 11.67 -17.67 -20.13
CA GLY A 353 12.37 -16.56 -20.79
C GLY A 353 13.76 -16.30 -20.18
N ALA A 354 14.65 -15.61 -20.92
CA ALA A 354 15.99 -15.27 -20.41
C ALA A 354 15.92 -14.39 -19.14
N GLU A 355 14.96 -13.47 -19.09
CA GLU A 355 14.74 -12.56 -17.96
C GLU A 355 14.37 -13.31 -16.66
N ALA A 356 13.47 -14.29 -16.74
CA ALA A 356 13.06 -15.08 -15.58
C ALA A 356 14.21 -15.96 -15.05
N ARG A 357 15.06 -16.51 -15.92
CA ARG A 357 16.28 -17.22 -15.49
C ARG A 357 17.26 -16.29 -14.79
N GLU A 358 17.46 -15.08 -15.31
CA GLU A 358 18.35 -14.09 -14.70
C GLU A 358 17.80 -13.62 -13.34
N LYS A 359 16.50 -13.35 -13.24
CA LYS A 359 15.83 -13.04 -11.96
C LYS A 359 16.06 -14.15 -10.93
N ALA A 360 15.83 -15.41 -11.30
CA ALA A 360 16.08 -16.55 -10.41
C ALA A 360 17.55 -16.68 -10.01
N ALA A 361 18.49 -16.47 -10.94
CA ALA A 361 19.91 -16.46 -10.65
C ALA A 361 20.30 -15.35 -9.64
N GLN A 362 19.68 -14.17 -9.72
CA GLN A 362 19.89 -13.10 -8.75
C GLN A 362 19.36 -13.47 -7.36
N TYR A 363 18.16 -14.05 -7.26
CA TYR A 363 17.60 -14.53 -5.98
C TYR A 363 18.36 -15.73 -5.41
N ALA A 364 18.93 -16.59 -6.24
CA ALA A 364 19.77 -17.71 -5.80
C ALA A 364 21.02 -17.23 -5.05
N ARG A 365 21.53 -16.04 -5.39
CA ARG A 365 22.68 -15.41 -4.71
C ARG A 365 22.34 -14.79 -3.36
N VAL A 366 21.06 -14.67 -3.01
CA VAL A 366 20.60 -14.11 -1.73
C VAL A 366 20.44 -15.25 -0.71
N PRO A 367 21.32 -15.36 0.31
CA PRO A 367 21.24 -16.42 1.33
C PRO A 367 20.15 -16.13 2.38
N LEU A 368 18.93 -15.81 1.94
CA LEU A 368 17.83 -15.39 2.81
C LEU A 368 17.38 -16.51 3.76
N VAL A 369 17.12 -17.70 3.23
CA VAL A 369 16.65 -18.86 4.02
C VAL A 369 17.66 -19.23 5.10
N ALA A 370 18.94 -19.38 4.73
CA ALA A 370 20.02 -19.68 5.68
C ALA A 370 20.09 -18.60 6.76
N GLY A 371 20.08 -17.32 6.37
CA GLY A 371 20.11 -16.21 7.32
C GLY A 371 18.91 -16.17 8.28
N LEU A 372 17.72 -16.54 7.82
CA LEU A 372 16.52 -16.62 8.67
C LEU A 372 16.66 -17.71 9.74
N VAL A 373 17.07 -18.91 9.32
CA VAL A 373 17.22 -20.06 10.23
C VAL A 373 18.35 -19.82 11.24
N GLU A 374 19.54 -19.42 10.78
CA GLU A 374 20.72 -19.19 11.63
C GLU A 374 20.47 -18.09 12.67
N GLN A 375 19.70 -17.06 12.31
CA GLN A 375 19.36 -15.96 13.23
C GLN A 375 18.13 -16.26 14.09
N GLY A 376 17.61 -17.49 14.07
CA GLY A 376 16.54 -17.94 14.96
C GLY A 376 15.18 -17.30 14.67
N TRP A 377 14.90 -16.96 13.41
CA TRP A 377 13.61 -16.38 13.02
C TRP A 377 12.44 -17.37 13.14
N CYS A 378 12.68 -18.68 13.01
CA CYS A 378 11.66 -19.70 13.26
C CYS A 378 10.97 -19.48 14.61
N ALA A 379 11.73 -19.40 15.70
CA ALA A 379 11.19 -19.20 17.05
C ALA A 379 10.51 -17.82 17.22
N VAL A 380 11.03 -16.79 16.55
CA VAL A 380 10.43 -15.44 16.61
C VAL A 380 9.05 -15.42 15.96
N VAL A 381 8.92 -16.01 14.76
CA VAL A 381 7.65 -16.07 14.03
C VAL A 381 6.64 -16.94 14.78
N ALA A 382 7.06 -18.11 15.26
CA ALA A 382 6.22 -19.01 16.06
C ALA A 382 5.70 -18.34 17.34
N GLY A 383 6.57 -17.67 18.09
CA GLY A 383 6.21 -16.97 19.32
C GLY A 383 5.30 -15.76 19.11
N LEU A 384 5.22 -15.22 17.89
CA LEU A 384 4.38 -14.07 17.57
C LEU A 384 2.90 -14.45 17.42
N LEU A 385 2.60 -15.66 16.96
CA LEU A 385 1.24 -16.11 16.66
C LEU A 385 0.33 -16.05 17.90
N GLY A 386 0.83 -16.55 19.04
CA GLY A 386 0.06 -16.57 20.30
C GLY A 386 -0.16 -15.18 20.91
N ARG A 387 0.53 -14.16 20.42
CA ARG A 387 0.51 -12.78 20.95
C ARG A 387 -0.44 -11.86 20.19
N GLN A 388 -1.04 -12.32 19.09
CA GLN A 388 -1.91 -11.50 18.24
C GLN A 388 -3.38 -11.58 18.68
N PRO A 389 -4.02 -10.45 19.00
CA PRO A 389 -5.44 -10.45 19.38
C PRO A 389 -6.35 -10.68 18.17
N ASP A 390 -6.05 -10.04 17.05
CA ASP A 390 -6.96 -9.94 15.90
C ASP A 390 -6.68 -10.98 14.81
N HIS A 391 -7.65 -11.16 13.91
CA HIS A 391 -7.59 -12.17 12.84
C HIS A 391 -6.54 -11.83 11.76
N ASP A 392 -6.48 -10.58 11.29
CA ASP A 392 -5.55 -10.15 10.23
C ASP A 392 -4.05 -10.32 10.62
N PRO A 393 -3.60 -9.88 11.81
CA PRO A 393 -2.23 -10.15 12.26
C PRO A 393 -1.93 -11.65 12.42
N ARG A 394 -2.90 -12.45 12.89
CA ARG A 394 -2.72 -13.92 12.99
C ARG A 394 -2.54 -14.54 11.61
N GLU A 395 -3.33 -14.11 10.64
CA GLU A 395 -3.21 -14.57 9.26
C GLU A 395 -1.84 -14.28 8.68
N LYS A 396 -1.36 -13.03 8.81
CA LYS A 396 -0.02 -12.63 8.35
C LYS A 396 1.08 -13.51 8.96
N VAL A 397 0.96 -13.83 10.25
CA VAL A 397 1.91 -14.73 10.92
C VAL A 397 1.75 -16.19 10.45
N LEU A 398 0.53 -16.68 10.25
CA LEU A 398 0.28 -18.04 9.74
C LEU A 398 0.81 -18.24 8.32
N ARG A 399 0.64 -17.25 7.44
CA ARG A 399 1.22 -17.27 6.08
C ARG A 399 2.76 -17.35 6.16
N ALA A 400 3.38 -16.56 7.02
CA ALA A 400 4.83 -16.61 7.25
C ALA A 400 5.29 -17.97 7.83
N LEU A 401 4.54 -18.55 8.78
CA LEU A 401 4.81 -19.89 9.30
C LEU A 401 4.73 -20.95 8.19
N GLY A 402 3.74 -20.82 7.30
CA GLY A 402 3.55 -21.71 6.15
C GLY A 402 4.77 -21.75 5.24
N LEU A 403 5.26 -20.59 4.79
CA LEU A 403 6.45 -20.52 3.93
C LEU A 403 7.72 -20.98 4.62
N LEU A 404 7.85 -20.73 5.93
CA LEU A 404 9.03 -21.14 6.70
C LEU A 404 9.02 -22.61 7.09
N LEU A 405 7.88 -23.29 6.99
CA LEU A 405 7.72 -24.65 7.50
C LEU A 405 8.72 -25.64 6.92
N ASP A 406 9.01 -25.55 5.63
CA ASP A 406 9.98 -26.42 4.96
C ASP A 406 11.40 -26.30 5.53
N PHE A 407 11.74 -25.13 6.08
CA PHE A 407 13.06 -24.82 6.62
C PHE A 407 13.12 -24.89 8.16
N CYS A 408 11.98 -24.69 8.82
CA CYS A 408 11.85 -24.60 10.27
C CYS A 408 11.14 -25.81 10.90
N ARG A 409 10.89 -26.90 10.14
CA ARG A 409 10.09 -28.05 10.58
C ARG A 409 10.54 -28.60 11.93
N ASP A 410 11.84 -28.85 12.09
CA ASP A 410 12.37 -29.40 13.34
C ASP A 410 12.18 -28.43 14.51
N ALA A 411 12.42 -27.14 14.29
CA ALA A 411 12.21 -26.12 15.32
C ALA A 411 10.73 -26.02 15.73
N TYR A 412 9.81 -26.07 14.77
CA TYR A 412 8.37 -26.00 15.02
C TYR A 412 7.82 -27.25 15.69
N ARG A 413 8.32 -28.44 15.35
CA ARG A 413 7.88 -29.70 15.95
C ARG A 413 8.21 -29.79 17.44
N HIS A 414 9.34 -29.21 17.85
CA HIS A 414 9.76 -29.19 19.26
C HIS A 414 9.16 -28.01 20.05
N ASP A 415 8.47 -27.07 19.39
CA ASP A 415 7.81 -25.95 20.05
C ASP A 415 6.38 -26.35 20.52
N SER A 416 6.30 -26.82 21.77
CA SER A 416 5.03 -27.16 22.40
C SER A 416 4.05 -25.96 22.49
N GLY A 417 4.58 -24.73 22.56
CA GLY A 417 3.77 -23.51 22.62
C GLY A 417 3.10 -23.20 21.29
N LEU A 418 3.81 -23.41 20.18
CA LEU A 418 3.25 -23.29 18.83
C LEU A 418 2.17 -24.35 18.60
N GLY A 419 2.44 -25.62 18.92
CA GLY A 419 1.48 -26.71 18.76
C GLY A 419 0.17 -26.46 19.54
N ALA A 420 0.28 -26.06 20.80
CA ALA A 420 -0.88 -25.70 21.63
C ALA A 420 -1.66 -24.50 21.07
N THR A 421 -0.95 -23.49 20.55
CA THR A 421 -1.57 -22.31 19.93
C THR A 421 -2.31 -22.69 18.65
N LEU A 422 -1.71 -23.48 17.76
CA LEU A 422 -2.36 -23.96 16.53
C LEU A 422 -3.58 -24.82 16.81
N ALA A 423 -3.53 -25.70 17.81
CA ALA A 423 -4.69 -26.50 18.22
C ALA A 423 -5.83 -25.62 18.74
N ARG A 424 -5.53 -24.61 19.58
CA ARG A 424 -6.52 -23.64 20.05
C ARG A 424 -7.16 -22.86 18.90
N LEU A 425 -6.33 -22.35 17.98
CA LEU A 425 -6.81 -21.60 16.81
C LEU A 425 -7.63 -22.49 15.87
N ARG A 426 -7.25 -23.76 15.66
CA ARG A 426 -8.05 -24.72 14.87
C ARG A 426 -9.47 -24.82 15.41
N ASP A 427 -9.63 -24.93 16.73
CA ASP A 427 -10.95 -25.06 17.35
C ASP A 427 -11.75 -23.75 17.28
N GLU A 428 -11.08 -22.61 17.44
CA GLU A 428 -11.65 -21.27 17.28
C GLU A 428 -12.16 -21.04 15.84
N TYR A 429 -11.29 -21.17 14.83
CA TYR A 429 -11.64 -20.96 13.42
C TYR A 429 -12.60 -22.02 12.88
N SER A 430 -12.62 -23.24 13.45
CA SER A 430 -13.66 -24.23 13.12
C SER A 430 -15.05 -23.75 13.51
N ARG A 431 -15.19 -23.06 14.66
CA ARG A 431 -16.47 -22.47 15.09
C ARG A 431 -16.85 -21.27 14.24
N LEU A 432 -15.89 -20.41 13.88
CA LEU A 432 -16.12 -19.24 13.03
C LEU A 432 -16.54 -19.64 11.61
N ALA A 433 -15.80 -20.54 10.97
CA ALA A 433 -16.13 -21.07 9.63
C ALA A 433 -17.48 -21.83 9.61
N ALA A 434 -17.88 -22.43 10.73
CA ALA A 434 -19.21 -23.05 10.85
C ALA A 434 -20.35 -22.02 11.01
N ARG A 435 -20.06 -20.84 11.59
CA ARG A 435 -21.02 -19.74 11.68
C ARG A 435 -21.18 -19.02 10.34
N GLU A 436 -20.08 -18.79 9.64
CA GLU A 436 -20.02 -18.22 8.29
C GLU A 436 -20.93 -19.00 7.33
N ARG A 437 -20.69 -20.31 7.17
CA ARG A 437 -21.55 -21.18 6.35
C ARG A 437 -23.02 -21.22 6.72
N ARG A 438 -23.36 -21.00 8.00
CA ARG A 438 -24.77 -20.95 8.44
C ARG A 438 -25.44 -19.63 8.08
N ARG A 439 -24.67 -18.54 7.97
CA ARG A 439 -25.14 -17.25 7.50
C ARG A 439 -25.39 -17.30 6.00
N ASP A 440 -24.43 -17.82 5.24
CA ASP A 440 -24.53 -17.93 3.78
C ASP A 440 -25.75 -18.76 3.35
N ARG A 441 -26.01 -19.88 4.04
CA ARG A 441 -27.22 -20.70 3.83
C ARG A 441 -28.53 -20.00 4.18
N ARG A 442 -28.55 -19.09 5.15
CA ARG A 442 -29.76 -18.34 5.52
C ARG A 442 -30.04 -17.19 4.54
N ASP A 443 -29.00 -16.61 3.97
CA ASP A 443 -29.12 -15.56 2.97
C ASP A 443 -29.46 -16.15 1.58
N GLY A 444 -29.02 -17.38 1.29
CA GLY A 444 -29.36 -18.15 0.07
C GLY A 444 -30.78 -18.72 0.00
N ASP A 445 -31.55 -18.73 1.10
CA ASP A 445 -32.97 -19.13 1.10
C ASP A 445 -33.91 -18.04 0.52
N ARG A 446 -33.37 -16.91 0.05
CA ARG A 446 -34.08 -15.96 -0.82
C ARG A 446 -33.86 -16.39 -2.27
N GLU A 447 -34.87 -17.04 -2.85
CA GLU A 447 -35.00 -17.43 -4.26
C GLU A 447 -34.03 -16.71 -5.23
N VAL A 448 -32.88 -17.32 -5.47
CA VAL A 448 -32.05 -17.04 -6.64
C VAL A 448 -31.72 -18.40 -7.26
N GLU A 449 -32.04 -18.51 -8.54
CA GLU A 449 -31.86 -19.68 -9.37
C GLU A 449 -30.42 -20.20 -9.27
N GLU A 450 -30.29 -21.53 -9.24
CA GLU A 450 -29.04 -22.29 -9.19
C GLU A 450 -28.15 -21.94 -10.40
N GLU A 451 -27.36 -20.88 -10.30
CA GLU A 451 -26.09 -20.80 -11.01
C GLU A 451 -25.03 -21.44 -10.10
N GLU A 452 -24.38 -22.48 -10.61
CA GLU A 452 -23.21 -23.14 -10.00
C GLU A 452 -22.04 -22.13 -9.95
N GLU A 453 -22.12 -21.11 -9.11
CA GLU A 453 -20.98 -20.30 -8.75
C GLU A 453 -20.11 -21.13 -7.80
N GLU A 454 -18.86 -21.37 -8.17
CA GLU A 454 -17.84 -21.94 -7.29
C GLU A 454 -17.85 -21.14 -5.97
N GLU A 455 -18.40 -21.70 -4.88
CA GLU A 455 -18.40 -21.05 -3.56
C GLU A 455 -16.94 -20.74 -3.18
N GLU A 456 -16.52 -19.49 -3.36
CA GLU A 456 -15.23 -18.99 -2.91
C GLU A 456 -15.14 -19.26 -1.40
N ALA A 457 -14.06 -19.92 -0.98
CA ALA A 457 -13.95 -20.33 0.41
C ALA A 457 -13.97 -19.09 1.32
N GLY A 458 -14.96 -19.03 2.22
CA GLY A 458 -15.06 -17.92 3.17
C GLY A 458 -13.76 -17.68 3.96
N TYR A 459 -13.55 -16.45 4.39
CA TYR A 459 -12.31 -16.00 5.03
C TYR A 459 -11.86 -16.91 6.18
N PHE A 460 -12.79 -17.32 7.05
CA PHE A 460 -12.45 -18.18 8.19
C PHE A 460 -12.17 -19.63 7.77
N GLN A 461 -12.69 -20.06 6.63
CA GLN A 461 -12.43 -21.37 6.05
C GLN A 461 -11.00 -21.47 5.50
N GLU A 462 -10.49 -20.43 4.85
CA GLU A 462 -9.10 -20.37 4.38
C GLU A 462 -8.10 -20.35 5.54
N MET A 463 -8.42 -19.58 6.59
CA MET A 463 -7.62 -19.57 7.81
C MET A 463 -7.56 -20.96 8.46
N LEU A 464 -8.72 -21.63 8.54
CA LEU A 464 -8.80 -22.99 9.08
C LEU A 464 -8.04 -24.02 8.23
N SER A 465 -8.09 -23.90 6.90
CA SER A 465 -7.36 -24.79 5.99
C SER A 465 -5.85 -24.65 6.19
N THR A 466 -5.36 -23.40 6.31
CA THR A 466 -3.96 -23.08 6.60
C THR A 466 -3.50 -23.69 7.92
N ILE A 467 -4.28 -23.53 8.99
CA ILE A 467 -3.95 -24.09 10.31
C ILE A 467 -3.91 -25.63 10.27
N ARG A 468 -4.87 -26.26 9.59
CA ARG A 468 -4.91 -27.73 9.44
C ARG A 468 -3.72 -28.25 8.66
N LEU A 469 -3.32 -27.54 7.60
CA LEU A 469 -2.15 -27.89 6.81
C LEU A 469 -0.88 -27.82 7.66
N LEU A 470 -0.71 -26.75 8.45
CA LEU A 470 0.42 -26.60 9.38
C LEU A 470 0.47 -27.75 10.39
N LEU A 471 -0.65 -28.05 11.06
CA LEU A 471 -0.72 -29.14 12.02
C LEU A 471 -0.35 -30.50 11.38
N ARG A 472 -0.95 -30.82 10.22
CA ARG A 472 -0.68 -32.08 9.50
C ARG A 472 0.79 -32.25 9.11
N ARG A 473 1.49 -31.16 8.78
CA ARG A 473 2.91 -31.22 8.38
C ARG A 473 3.87 -31.28 9.58
N LEU A 474 3.39 -30.94 10.78
CA LEU A 474 4.15 -30.99 12.05
C LEU A 474 4.01 -32.34 12.79
N ASP A 475 2.92 -33.07 12.54
CA ASP A 475 2.77 -34.48 12.92
C ASP A 475 3.87 -35.33 12.25
#